data_AF-A0A6I7X056-F1
#
_entry.id   AF-A0A6I7X056-F1
#
_cell.length_a   1.000
_cell.length_b   1.000
_cell.length_c   1.000
_cell.angle_alpha   90.00
_cell.angle_beta   90.00
_cell.angle_gamma   90.00
#
_symmetry.space_group_name_H-M   'P 1'
#
loop_
_entity.id
_entity.type
_entity.pdbx_description
1 polymer ?
#
loop_
_entity_poly.entity_id
_entity_poly.type
_entity_poly.pdbx_seq_one_letter_code
_entity_poly.pdbx_strand_id
1 'polypeptide(L)'
;MVYVDDEKAPELVEDPYGPKVGGKLLRSLANISLGVLEIPKNIIIVSNRSNVIYGLTGGTGLGILNTAGRISVGLLDLITFPLATESITQPIYPWDNYLDVYTNYNEMFILDF
;
A
#
# COMPACT_ATOMS: atom_id res chain seq x y z
N MET A 1 -25.00 -31.21 -38.34
CA MET A 1 -24.24 -29.97 -38.55
C MET A 1 -24.61 -29.05 -37.40
N VAL A 2 -23.71 -28.91 -36.42
CA VAL A 2 -23.89 -28.03 -35.26
C VAL A 2 -22.78 -26.98 -35.39
N TYR A 3 -23.18 -25.72 -35.43
CA TYR A 3 -22.27 -24.58 -35.60
C TYR A 3 -21.42 -24.45 -34.32
N VAL A 4 -20.10 -24.43 -34.49
CA VAL A 4 -19.14 -24.10 -33.43
C VAL A 4 -19.21 -22.59 -33.26
N ASP A 5 -19.66 -22.15 -32.09
CA ASP A 5 -19.62 -20.74 -31.69
C ASP A 5 -18.14 -20.38 -31.50
N ASP A 6 -17.66 -19.39 -32.26
CA ASP A 6 -16.28 -18.91 -32.19
C ASP A 6 -16.03 -18.45 -30.74
N GLU A 7 -15.19 -19.19 -30.01
CA GLU A 7 -14.63 -18.76 -28.73
C GLU A 7 -13.88 -17.44 -28.98
N LYS A 8 -14.58 -16.33 -28.71
CA LYS A 8 -14.00 -15.00 -28.71
C LYS A 8 -12.90 -15.02 -27.64
N ALA A 9 -11.65 -15.05 -28.09
CA ALA A 9 -10.48 -14.96 -27.22
C ALA A 9 -10.71 -13.80 -26.23
N PRO A 10 -10.32 -13.96 -24.95
CA PRO A 10 -10.48 -12.89 -23.98
C PRO A 10 -9.81 -11.65 -24.54
N GLU A 11 -10.60 -10.59 -24.69
CA GLU A 11 -10.11 -9.30 -25.16
C GLU A 11 -9.01 -8.89 -24.18
N LEU A 12 -7.76 -8.84 -24.65
CA LEU A 12 -6.64 -8.36 -23.86
C LEU A 12 -6.91 -6.88 -23.60
N VAL A 13 -7.59 -6.58 -22.51
CA VAL A 13 -7.71 -5.22 -22.00
C VAL A 13 -6.30 -4.85 -21.55
N GLU A 14 -5.55 -4.19 -22.43
CA GLU A 14 -4.26 -3.61 -22.07
C GLU A 14 -4.48 -2.67 -20.88
N ASP A 15 -3.81 -2.94 -19.75
CA ASP A 15 -3.84 -2.03 -18.62
C ASP A 15 -2.94 -0.82 -18.94
N PRO A 16 -3.51 0.37 -19.19
CA PRO A 16 -2.74 1.50 -19.66
C PRO A 16 -1.67 1.92 -18.64
N TYR A 17 -0.44 2.10 -19.11
CA TYR A 17 0.71 2.48 -18.29
C TYR A 17 0.54 3.81 -17.52
N GLY A 18 -0.19 4.78 -18.10
CA GLY A 18 -0.41 6.10 -17.49
C GLY A 18 -1.07 6.04 -16.10
N PRO A 19 -2.23 5.37 -15.96
CA PRO A 19 -2.84 5.09 -14.66
C PRO A 19 -1.93 4.40 -13.65
N LYS A 20 -1.04 3.47 -14.06
CA LYS A 20 -0.10 2.79 -13.16
C LYS A 20 0.89 3.76 -12.52
N VAL A 21 1.57 4.57 -13.34
CA VAL A 21 2.52 5.58 -12.82
C VAL A 21 1.81 6.70 -12.05
N GLY A 22 0.58 7.06 -12.44
CA GLY A 22 -0.27 7.99 -11.72
C GLY A 22 -0.65 7.47 -10.33
N GLY A 23 -1.05 6.19 -10.24
CA GLY A 23 -1.35 5.51 -8.98
C GLY A 23 -0.12 5.44 -8.07
N LYS A 24 1.07 5.15 -8.63
CA LYS A 24 2.34 5.16 -7.90
C LYS A 24 2.68 6.55 -7.34
N LEU A 25 2.48 7.61 -8.12
CA LEU A 25 2.67 8.98 -7.64
C LEU A 25 1.69 9.33 -6.51
N LEU A 26 0.40 8.98 -6.65
CA LEU A 26 -0.62 9.24 -5.64
C LEU A 26 -0.33 8.53 -4.32
N ARG A 27 0.00 7.23 -4.36
CA ARG A 27 0.35 6.47 -3.15
C ARG A 27 1.67 6.97 -2.52
N SER A 28 2.62 7.45 -3.32
CA SER A 28 3.85 8.08 -2.83
C SER A 28 3.55 9.34 -2.02
N LEU A 29 2.75 10.26 -2.57
CA LEU A 29 2.35 11.47 -1.86
C LEU A 29 1.53 11.15 -0.60
N ALA A 30 0.65 10.16 -0.66
CA ALA A 30 -0.13 9.68 0.48
C ALA A 30 0.78 9.14 1.60
N ASN A 31 1.75 8.30 1.26
CA ASN A 31 2.69 7.73 2.23
C ASN A 31 3.55 8.81 2.91
N ILE A 32 4.01 9.81 2.16
CA ILE A 32 4.81 10.92 2.71
C ILE A 32 3.96 11.81 3.63
N SER A 33 2.78 12.24 3.16
CA SER A 33 1.97 13.24 3.86
C SER A 33 1.12 12.67 5.00
N LEU A 34 0.63 11.44 4.83
CA LEU A 34 -0.34 10.82 5.73
C LEU A 34 0.20 9.55 6.42
N GLY A 35 1.50 9.24 6.25
CA GLY A 35 2.16 8.15 6.97
C GLY A 35 2.09 8.27 8.50
N VAL A 36 1.94 9.49 9.05
CA VAL A 36 1.80 9.74 10.50
C VAL A 36 0.55 9.07 11.10
N LEU A 37 -0.45 8.75 10.28
CA LEU A 37 -1.65 8.02 10.71
C LEU A 37 -1.31 6.60 11.22
N GLU A 38 -0.13 6.08 10.91
CA GLU A 38 0.35 4.82 11.47
C GLU A 38 0.46 4.85 13.01
N ILE A 39 0.73 6.00 13.63
CA ILE A 39 0.83 6.10 15.09
C ILE A 39 -0.51 5.78 15.77
N PRO A 40 -1.58 6.55 15.54
CA PRO A 40 -2.89 6.24 16.12
C PRO A 40 -3.42 4.86 15.70
N LYS A 41 -3.19 4.41 14.46
CA LYS A 41 -3.54 3.05 14.04
C LYS A 41 -2.91 1.98 14.93
N ASN A 42 -1.59 2.01 15.09
CA ASN A 42 -0.89 0.96 15.83
C ASN A 42 -1.21 1.01 17.34
N ILE A 43 -1.49 2.20 17.91
CA ILE A 43 -2.02 2.31 19.28
C ILE A 43 -3.34 1.55 19.42
N ILE A 44 -4.27 1.73 18.48
CA ILE A 44 -5.59 1.07 18.50
C ILE A 44 -5.43 -0.45 18.35
N ILE A 45 -4.71 -0.91 17.33
CA ILE A 45 -4.58 -2.35 17.06
C ILE A 45 -3.88 -3.06 18.23
N VAL A 46 -2.78 -2.50 18.75
CA VAL A 46 -2.06 -3.10 19.88
C VAL A 46 -2.91 -3.05 21.15
N SER A 47 -3.65 -1.97 21.40
CA SER A 47 -4.59 -1.90 22.54
C SER A 47 -5.64 -3.01 22.48
N ASN A 48 -6.26 -3.20 21.31
CA ASN A 48 -7.31 -4.21 21.10
C ASN A 48 -6.80 -5.65 21.24
N ARG A 49 -5.53 -5.90 20.89
CA ARG A 49 -4.91 -7.23 20.99
C ARG A 49 -4.30 -7.52 22.36
N SER A 50 -4.05 -6.50 23.17
CA SER A 50 -3.38 -6.64 24.47
C SER A 50 -4.09 -5.82 25.54
N ASN A 51 -3.65 -4.59 25.80
CA ASN A 51 -4.34 -3.60 26.63
C ASN A 51 -3.82 -2.19 26.29
N VAL A 52 -4.48 -1.18 26.86
CA VAL A 52 -4.18 0.23 26.59
C VAL A 52 -2.74 0.65 26.94
N ILE A 53 -2.10 0.05 27.97
CA ILE A 53 -0.73 0.41 28.35
C ILE A 53 0.26 -0.05 27.28
N TYR A 54 0.10 -1.29 26.79
CA TYR A 54 0.90 -1.78 25.66
C TYR A 54 0.56 -1.05 24.36
N GLY A 55 -0.70 -0.65 24.17
CA GLY A 55 -1.09 0.20 23.05
C GLY A 55 -0.35 1.54 23.02
N LEU A 56 -0.33 2.26 24.14
CA LEU A 56 0.34 3.56 24.24
C LEU A 56 1.87 3.46 24.12
N THR A 57 2.48 2.37 24.58
CA THR A 57 3.95 2.19 24.52
C THR A 57 4.39 1.46 23.25
N GLY A 58 4.01 0.18 23.13
CA GLY A 58 4.33 -0.67 21.99
C GLY A 58 3.66 -0.23 20.69
N GLY A 59 2.38 0.16 20.75
CA GLY A 59 1.67 0.67 19.57
C GLY A 59 2.25 1.99 19.05
N THR A 60 2.65 2.91 19.94
CA THR A 60 3.36 4.14 19.53
C THR A 60 4.70 3.83 18.88
N GLY A 61 5.51 2.96 19.50
CA GLY A 61 6.81 2.58 18.95
C GLY A 61 6.70 1.94 17.56
N LEU A 62 5.78 0.99 17.40
CA LEU A 62 5.50 0.35 16.11
C LEU A 62 4.93 1.35 15.09
N GLY A 63 4.08 2.28 15.53
CA GLY A 63 3.53 3.33 14.68
C GLY A 63 4.58 4.31 14.16
N ILE A 64 5.56 4.68 14.98
CA ILE A 64 6.71 5.50 14.55
C ILE A 64 7.53 4.75 13.50
N LEU A 65 7.81 3.47 13.73
CA LEU A 65 8.56 2.64 12.78
C LEU A 65 7.84 2.54 11.42
N ASN A 66 6.52 2.28 11.44
CA ASN A 66 5.71 2.22 10.23
C ASN A 66 5.58 3.59 9.54
N THR A 67 5.51 4.69 10.30
CA THR A 67 5.53 6.05 9.75
C THR A 67 6.82 6.28 8.97
N ALA A 68 7.97 5.97 9.59
CA ALA A 68 9.28 6.11 8.94
C ALA A 68 9.37 5.24 7.68
N GLY A 69 8.96 3.96 7.76
CA GLY A 69 8.96 3.07 6.61
C GLY A 69 8.05 3.55 5.47
N ARG A 70 6.85 4.06 5.77
CA ARG A 70 5.97 4.65 4.74
C ARG A 70 6.59 5.88 4.09
N ILE A 71 7.16 6.81 4.86
CA ILE A 71 7.82 8.00 4.30
C ILE A 71 9.00 7.59 3.40
N SER A 72 9.83 6.64 3.83
CA SER A 72 10.94 6.13 3.04
C SER A 72 10.49 5.50 1.72
N VAL A 73 9.46 4.64 1.76
CA VAL A 73 8.87 4.05 0.55
C VAL A 73 8.25 5.13 -0.33
N GLY A 74 7.54 6.10 0.25
CA GLY A 74 6.95 7.20 -0.50
C GLY A 74 8.00 8.03 -1.23
N LEU A 75 9.13 8.33 -0.59
CA LEU A 75 10.25 9.03 -1.23
C LEU A 75 10.87 8.20 -2.36
N LEU A 76 11.05 6.90 -2.14
CA LEU A 76 11.55 5.98 -3.17
C LEU A 76 10.61 5.91 -4.37
N ASP A 77 9.31 5.76 -4.12
CA ASP A 77 8.28 5.74 -5.16
C ASP A 77 8.15 7.10 -5.86
N LEU A 78 8.43 8.22 -5.17
CA LEU A 78 8.44 9.55 -5.78
C LEU A 78 9.60 9.71 -6.77
N ILE A 79 10.78 9.20 -6.43
CA ILE A 79 11.95 9.27 -7.32
C ILE A 79 11.77 8.30 -8.50
N THR A 80 11.14 7.16 -8.26
CA THR A 80 10.99 6.07 -9.23
C THR A 80 9.60 5.99 -9.87
N PHE A 81 8.76 7.02 -9.73
CA PHE A 81 7.36 6.98 -10.20
C PHE A 81 7.21 6.69 -11.71
N PRO A 82 8.16 7.05 -12.61
CA PRO A 82 8.08 6.66 -14.01
C PRO A 82 8.28 5.15 -14.22
N LEU A 83 8.71 4.39 -13.22
CA LEU A 83 8.77 2.94 -13.30
C LEU A 83 7.49 2.36 -12.70
N ALA A 84 6.65 1.76 -13.55
CA ALA A 84 5.44 1.07 -13.11
C ALA A 84 5.84 -0.16 -12.27
N THR A 85 5.59 -0.08 -10.97
CA THR A 85 5.88 -1.14 -10.02
C THR A 85 4.71 -1.34 -9.08
N GLU A 86 4.57 -2.57 -8.60
CA GLU A 86 3.61 -2.90 -7.55
C GLU A 86 3.87 -2.09 -6.26
N SER A 87 2.90 -2.09 -5.35
CA SER A 87 2.99 -1.37 -4.08
C SER A 87 3.86 -2.12 -3.08
N ILE A 88 4.94 -1.47 -2.63
CA ILE A 88 5.78 -1.97 -1.54
C ILE A 88 4.99 -1.94 -0.23
N THR A 89 4.22 -0.89 0.05
CA THR A 89 3.42 -0.78 1.28
C THR A 89 2.07 -1.47 1.14
N GLN A 90 1.73 -2.31 2.12
CA GLN A 90 0.40 -2.90 2.28
C GLN A 90 -0.15 -2.59 3.67
N PRO A 91 -1.37 -2.03 3.82
CA PRO A 91 -2.25 -1.54 2.75
C PRO A 91 -1.64 -0.41 1.91
N ILE A 92 -2.15 -0.21 0.68
CA ILE A 92 -1.63 0.77 -0.29
C ILE A 92 -1.63 2.16 0.33
N TYR A 93 -2.76 2.61 0.87
CA TYR A 93 -2.86 3.89 1.55
C TYR A 93 -2.80 3.74 3.09
N PRO A 94 -2.24 4.74 3.81
CA PRO A 94 -2.17 4.70 5.28
C PRO A 94 -3.53 4.54 5.99
N TRP A 95 -4.62 5.02 5.37
CA TRP A 95 -5.98 4.99 5.89
C TRP A 95 -6.80 3.75 5.48
N ASP A 96 -6.25 2.87 4.65
CA ASP A 96 -6.97 1.67 4.24
C ASP A 96 -7.02 0.66 5.41
N ASN A 97 -8.21 0.12 5.67
CA ASN A 97 -8.47 -0.84 6.77
C ASN A 97 -7.87 -0.38 8.10
N TYR A 98 -8.01 0.92 8.36
CA TYR A 98 -7.28 1.68 9.36
C TYR A 98 -7.32 1.11 10.78
N LEU A 99 -8.40 0.41 11.16
CA LEU A 99 -8.59 -0.07 12.53
C LEU A 99 -8.08 -1.49 12.78
N ASP A 100 -7.79 -2.25 11.71
CA ASP A 100 -7.69 -3.71 11.82
C ASP A 100 -6.40 -4.30 11.23
N VAL A 101 -5.77 -3.62 10.28
CA VAL A 101 -4.66 -4.17 9.48
C VAL A 101 -3.32 -3.48 9.78
N TYR A 102 -2.32 -4.30 10.13
CA TYR A 102 -0.94 -3.85 10.26
C TYR A 102 -0.31 -3.53 8.90
N THR A 103 0.58 -2.54 8.90
CA THR A 103 1.41 -2.25 7.72
C THR A 103 2.45 -3.35 7.53
N ASN A 104 2.58 -3.81 6.29
CA ASN A 104 3.59 -4.75 5.83
C ASN A 104 4.29 -4.18 4.59
N TYR A 105 5.48 -4.71 4.31
CA TYR A 105 6.31 -4.29 3.19
C TYR A 105 6.57 -5.49 2.28
N ASN A 106 6.05 -5.41 1.06
CA ASN A 106 6.29 -6.37 -0.02
C ASN A 106 7.70 -6.22 -0.61
N GLU A 107 8.02 -7.08 -1.56
CA GLU A 107 9.26 -6.98 -2.33
C GLU A 107 9.33 -5.66 -3.11
N MET A 108 10.55 -5.15 -3.30
CA MET A 108 10.79 -3.91 -4.02
C MET A 108 11.00 -4.18 -5.51
N PHE A 109 10.53 -3.24 -6.33
CA PHE A 109 10.76 -3.24 -7.80
C PHE A 109 10.14 -4.41 -8.57
N ILE A 110 9.08 -5.05 -8.05
CA ILE A 110 8.24 -5.92 -8.88
C ILE A 110 7.58 -5.03 -9.95
N LEU A 111 7.89 -5.32 -11.21
CA LEU A 111 7.42 -4.55 -12.35
C LEU A 111 5.97 -4.90 -12.66
N ASP A 112 5.19 -3.88 -13.00
CA ASP A 112 3.76 -3.97 -13.28
C ASP A 112 3.50 -3.52 -14.72
N PHE A 113 3.76 -4.40 -15.69
CA PHE A 113 3.51 -4.17 -17.13
C PHE A 113 2.27 -4.93 -17.58
#